data_AF-A0AA41FXC7-F1
#
_entry.id   AF-A0AA41FXC7-F1
#
_cell.length_a   1.000
_cell.length_b   1.000
_cell.length_c   1.000
_cell.angle_alpha   90.00
_cell.angle_beta   90.00
_cell.angle_gamma   90.00
#
_symmetry.space_group_name_H-M   'P 1'
#
loop_
_entity.id
_entity.type
_entity.pdbx_description
1 polymer ?
#
loop_
_entity_poly.entity_id
_entity_poly.type
_entity_poly.pdbx_seq_one_letter_code
_entity_poly.pdbx_strand_id
1 'polypeptide(L)'
;MGDTDKTGPAESIDRRRLLGVIGGGAAGALLGTGVGAARPDHANGGNGNRERGPPGNGNDGVGPCTCDSCPEGTFCGKIEGAPEDSETYTFESDGDSFSVTIESVTEKEGGEVTCFEFSTDDEIEQVCVKGGPDIATYDDDPEGTELCAPENPGGQQAAISNVSFCGTAGDELECYQIDLVEGEVIKEFGGDDDPGEAGYGDARRFEDFSVCEDGSNRQNLDPSGTRTREGCEIKWENLGFDSADNTASVYVELLSSDNGSCTITLAGYLLPDGETEYDPDTLTDQEYRDHDTAGLEEGESVTLSIDLDD
;
A
#
# COMPACT_ATOMS: atom_id res chain seq x y z
N MET A 1 6.40 52.42 -0.82
CA MET A 1 6.34 52.67 -2.27
C MET A 1 7.38 51.74 -2.87
N GLY A 2 7.04 50.45 -3.02
CA GLY A 2 6.56 49.81 -4.27
C GLY A 2 7.81 49.23 -4.98
N ASP A 3 7.95 47.97 -5.37
CA ASP A 3 7.02 46.88 -5.69
C ASP A 3 7.68 45.54 -5.29
N THR A 4 6.85 44.57 -4.90
CA THR A 4 7.24 43.19 -4.63
C THR A 4 6.78 42.34 -5.83
N ASP A 5 7.71 41.85 -6.65
CA ASP A 5 7.40 40.79 -7.61
C ASP A 5 7.26 39.48 -6.83
N LYS A 6 6.04 38.98 -6.74
CA LYS A 6 5.70 37.64 -6.27
C LYS A 6 5.40 36.78 -7.50
N THR A 7 6.36 35.95 -7.91
CA THR A 7 6.06 34.76 -8.70
C THR A 7 5.57 33.69 -7.73
N GLY A 8 4.29 33.32 -7.85
CA GLY A 8 3.67 32.29 -7.02
C GLY A 8 4.23 30.88 -7.34
N PRO A 9 4.09 29.93 -6.40
CA PRO A 9 4.40 28.53 -6.66
C PRO A 9 3.42 27.97 -7.70
N ALA A 10 3.95 27.10 -8.57
CA ALA A 10 3.17 26.32 -9.50
C ALA A 10 2.31 25.33 -8.69
N GLU A 11 1.00 25.37 -8.90
CA GLU A 11 0.06 24.41 -8.33
C GLU A 11 0.40 23.00 -8.84
N SER A 12 0.63 22.07 -7.90
CA SER A 12 0.64 20.64 -8.17
C SER A 12 -0.73 20.24 -8.70
N ILE A 13 -0.73 19.54 -9.83
CA ILE A 13 -1.96 19.01 -10.44
C ILE A 13 -2.29 17.72 -9.72
N ASP A 14 -3.14 17.81 -8.71
CA ASP A 14 -3.83 16.69 -8.10
C ASP A 14 -4.67 15.98 -9.19
N ARG A 15 -4.24 14.77 -9.58
CA ARG A 15 -4.84 13.99 -10.68
C ARG A 15 -6.10 13.23 -10.25
N ARG A 16 -6.51 13.24 -8.97
CA ARG A 16 -7.63 12.41 -8.49
C ARG A 16 -8.98 13.12 -8.41
N ARG A 17 -9.08 14.43 -8.71
CA ARG A 17 -10.38 15.14 -8.71
C ARG A 17 -10.57 16.13 -9.85
N LEU A 18 -10.84 15.62 -11.06
CA LEU A 18 -11.33 16.47 -12.14
C LEU A 18 -12.30 15.75 -13.10
N LEU A 19 -13.43 15.31 -12.55
CA LEU A 19 -14.68 15.18 -13.32
C LEU A 19 -15.85 15.84 -12.58
N GLY A 20 -15.72 17.16 -12.40
CA GLY A 20 -16.81 18.03 -11.99
C GLY A 20 -17.73 18.39 -13.16
N VAL A 21 -18.87 17.71 -13.23
CA VAL A 21 -20.22 18.27 -13.44
C VAL A 21 -20.29 19.67 -14.10
N ILE A 22 -20.70 19.75 -15.38
CA ILE A 22 -21.64 20.78 -15.90
C ILE A 22 -22.38 20.23 -17.14
N GLY A 23 -23.72 20.18 -17.10
CA GLY A 23 -24.56 20.13 -18.31
C GLY A 23 -25.90 19.42 -18.15
N GLY A 24 -26.97 20.17 -17.84
CA GLY A 24 -28.30 19.63 -17.56
C GLY A 24 -28.99 18.90 -18.72
N GLY A 25 -29.79 17.90 -18.36
CA GLY A 25 -30.72 17.20 -19.25
C GLY A 25 -31.09 15.84 -18.66
N ALA A 26 -32.38 15.58 -18.49
CA ALA A 26 -32.92 14.39 -17.87
C ALA A 26 -32.50 13.07 -18.57
N ALA A 27 -32.18 12.05 -17.77
CA ALA A 27 -32.53 10.61 -17.89
C ALA A 27 -31.35 9.68 -17.55
N GLY A 28 -31.53 8.88 -16.48
CA GLY A 28 -31.19 7.45 -16.42
C GLY A 28 -29.73 7.01 -16.44
N ALA A 29 -29.32 6.40 -15.31
CA ALA A 29 -28.26 5.37 -15.17
C ALA A 29 -26.81 5.80 -15.43
N LEU A 30 -26.07 6.05 -14.34
CA LEU A 30 -24.63 5.90 -14.27
C LEU A 30 -24.30 5.18 -12.96
N LEU A 31 -24.08 3.86 -13.05
CA LEU A 31 -23.35 3.08 -12.06
C LEU A 31 -22.30 2.33 -12.87
N GLY A 32 -21.03 2.69 -12.68
CA GLY A 32 -19.91 1.97 -13.28
C GLY A 32 -19.77 0.65 -12.53
N THR A 33 -20.16 -0.45 -13.16
CA THR A 33 -19.89 -1.80 -12.64
C THR A 33 -18.65 -2.31 -13.36
N GLY A 34 -17.47 -2.00 -12.83
CA GLY A 34 -16.24 -2.70 -13.19
C GLY A 34 -16.36 -4.15 -12.73
N VAL A 35 -16.18 -5.10 -13.65
CA VAL A 35 -16.16 -6.53 -13.35
C VAL A 35 -14.74 -7.01 -13.62
N GLY A 36 -13.97 -7.25 -12.56
CA GLY A 36 -12.65 -7.86 -12.61
C GLY A 36 -12.77 -9.38 -12.59
N ALA A 37 -12.09 -10.07 -13.50
CA ALA A 37 -12.04 -11.53 -13.53
C ALA A 37 -10.74 -12.01 -12.87
N ALA A 38 -10.83 -12.99 -11.98
CA ALA A 38 -9.64 -13.53 -11.30
C ALA A 38 -8.64 -14.17 -12.28
N ARG A 39 -7.35 -13.97 -12.03
CA ARG A 39 -6.29 -14.85 -12.53
C ARG A 39 -5.72 -15.61 -11.33
N PRO A 40 -5.79 -16.95 -11.29
CA PRO A 40 -5.07 -17.71 -10.28
C PRO A 40 -3.56 -17.56 -10.52
N ASP A 41 -2.79 -17.39 -9.45
CA ASP A 41 -1.33 -17.17 -9.48
C ASP A 41 -0.53 -18.46 -9.75
N HIS A 42 -0.89 -19.13 -10.84
CA HIS A 42 -0.18 -20.29 -11.36
C HIS A 42 0.09 -20.15 -12.86
N ALA A 43 1.14 -19.38 -13.17
CA ALA A 43 1.86 -19.51 -14.44
C ALA A 43 2.60 -20.87 -14.49
N ASN A 44 1.88 -21.95 -14.80
CA ASN A 44 2.52 -23.23 -15.14
C ASN A 44 1.99 -23.78 -16.47
N GLY A 45 2.83 -23.65 -17.49
CA GLY A 45 2.57 -24.22 -18.82
C GLY A 45 2.46 -25.74 -18.78
N GLY A 46 1.39 -26.28 -19.36
CA GLY A 46 1.14 -27.73 -19.40
C GLY A 46 0.24 -28.16 -20.55
N ASN A 47 0.88 -28.47 -21.67
CA ASN A 47 0.32 -29.00 -22.93
C ASN A 47 -0.64 -30.21 -22.75
N GLY A 48 -1.85 -30.14 -23.32
CA GLY A 48 -2.83 -31.23 -23.27
C GLY A 48 -3.92 -31.18 -24.34
N ASN A 49 -3.64 -31.78 -25.49
CA ASN A 49 -4.53 -32.08 -26.63
C ASN A 49 -5.95 -32.57 -26.22
N ARG A 50 -7.02 -31.83 -26.55
CA ARG A 50 -8.36 -32.40 -26.82
C ARG A 50 -9.05 -31.67 -27.97
N GLU A 51 -9.50 -32.46 -28.93
CA GLU A 51 -10.09 -32.08 -30.21
C GLU A 51 -11.54 -31.58 -30.10
N ARG A 52 -11.86 -30.65 -31.03
CA ARG A 52 -13.18 -30.37 -31.66
C ARG A 52 -14.30 -29.72 -30.83
N GLY A 53 -14.34 -28.39 -30.92
CA GLY A 53 -15.56 -27.55 -30.87
C GLY A 53 -15.44 -26.40 -31.90
N PRO A 54 -16.56 -25.82 -32.42
CA PRO A 54 -16.53 -24.80 -33.47
C PRO A 54 -16.04 -23.44 -32.94
N PRO A 55 -15.58 -22.51 -33.81
CA PRO A 55 -14.87 -21.30 -33.39
C PRO A 55 -15.85 -20.31 -32.76
N GLY A 56 -15.86 -20.27 -31.43
CA GLY A 56 -16.53 -19.25 -30.63
C GLY A 56 -15.59 -18.07 -30.42
N ASN A 57 -16.10 -16.88 -30.71
CA ASN A 57 -15.46 -15.57 -30.57
C ASN A 57 -14.76 -15.43 -29.21
N GLY A 58 -13.46 -15.08 -29.25
CA GLY A 58 -12.76 -14.53 -28.09
C GLY A 58 -13.43 -13.22 -27.67
N ASN A 59 -14.02 -13.27 -26.49
CA ASN A 59 -14.36 -12.19 -25.59
C ASN A 59 -14.82 -12.93 -24.33
N ASP A 60 -13.87 -13.24 -23.45
CA ASP A 60 -14.10 -13.82 -22.12
C ASP A 60 -14.79 -12.78 -21.23
N GLY A 61 -15.98 -12.36 -21.64
CA GLY A 61 -16.86 -11.47 -20.90
C GLY A 61 -17.53 -12.28 -19.80
N VAL A 62 -16.91 -12.28 -18.63
CA VAL A 62 -17.39 -12.90 -17.40
C VAL A 62 -18.78 -12.35 -17.05
N GLY A 63 -19.68 -13.22 -16.62
CA GLY A 63 -21.06 -12.83 -16.26
C GLY A 63 -21.09 -11.81 -15.10
N PRO A 64 -22.23 -11.12 -14.89
CA PRO A 64 -22.34 -10.11 -13.85
C PRO A 64 -22.05 -10.68 -12.46
N CYS A 65 -21.66 -9.80 -11.55
CA CYS A 65 -21.41 -10.11 -10.14
C CYS A 65 -22.56 -10.88 -9.50
N THR A 66 -22.21 -11.72 -8.54
CA THR A 66 -23.19 -12.44 -7.73
C THR A 66 -23.88 -11.48 -6.76
N CYS A 67 -23.16 -10.48 -6.25
CA CYS A 67 -23.76 -9.41 -5.49
C CYS A 67 -24.67 -8.55 -6.38
N ASP A 68 -25.84 -8.16 -5.87
CA ASP A 68 -26.77 -7.28 -6.59
C ASP A 68 -26.14 -5.90 -6.88
N SER A 69 -25.28 -5.44 -5.96
CA SER A 69 -24.44 -4.25 -6.10
C SER A 69 -23.33 -4.29 -5.05
N CYS A 70 -22.12 -3.86 -5.41
CA CYS A 70 -21.08 -3.62 -4.42
C CYS A 70 -21.28 -2.27 -3.71
N PRO A 71 -20.82 -2.14 -2.45
CA PRO A 71 -20.77 -0.87 -1.73
C PRO A 71 -20.04 0.24 -2.51
N GLU A 72 -20.37 1.51 -2.22
CA GLU A 72 -19.72 2.65 -2.89
C GLU A 72 -18.23 2.70 -2.55
N GLY A 73 -17.37 2.78 -3.56
CA GLY A 73 -15.91 2.80 -3.38
C GLY A 73 -15.25 1.49 -3.75
N THR A 74 -15.96 0.37 -3.67
CA THR A 74 -15.44 -0.96 -4.01
C THR A 74 -15.72 -1.37 -5.46
N PHE A 75 -14.94 -2.33 -5.96
CA PHE A 75 -15.25 -3.03 -7.20
C PHE A 75 -15.43 -4.53 -6.97
N CYS A 76 -16.03 -5.19 -7.95
CA CYS A 76 -16.38 -6.60 -7.83
C CYS A 76 -15.32 -7.52 -8.45
N GLY A 77 -14.75 -8.36 -7.61
CA GLY A 77 -14.00 -9.55 -7.97
C GLY A 77 -14.89 -10.78 -7.97
N LYS A 78 -14.76 -11.67 -8.96
CA LYS A 78 -15.58 -12.90 -9.05
C LYS A 78 -14.75 -14.15 -9.29
N ILE A 79 -15.02 -15.18 -8.49
CA ILE A 79 -14.59 -16.57 -8.72
C ILE A 79 -15.72 -17.32 -9.40
N GLU A 80 -15.46 -17.88 -10.59
CA GLU A 80 -16.40 -18.78 -11.26
C GLU A 80 -16.19 -20.22 -10.80
N GLY A 81 -17.22 -20.80 -10.19
CA GLY A 81 -17.13 -22.13 -9.58
C GLY A 81 -16.99 -22.09 -8.06
N ALA A 82 -16.61 -23.23 -7.50
CA ALA A 82 -16.23 -23.32 -6.11
C ALA A 82 -14.80 -22.80 -5.92
N PRO A 83 -14.51 -22.08 -4.83
CA PRO A 83 -13.14 -21.73 -4.49
C PRO A 83 -12.33 -23.00 -4.21
N GLU A 84 -11.05 -22.94 -4.55
CA GLU A 84 -10.07 -24.00 -4.28
C GLU A 84 -9.29 -23.70 -3.00
N ASP A 85 -8.99 -24.75 -2.23
CA ASP A 85 -8.24 -24.68 -0.98
C ASP A 85 -6.80 -24.20 -1.19
N SER A 86 -6.33 -23.27 -0.36
CA SER A 86 -4.99 -22.67 -0.42
C SER A 86 -4.66 -21.93 -1.72
N GLU A 87 -5.67 -21.45 -2.45
CA GLU A 87 -5.49 -20.70 -3.70
C GLU A 87 -5.72 -19.20 -3.47
N THR A 88 -4.86 -18.37 -4.09
CA THR A 88 -4.97 -16.91 -4.09
C THR A 88 -5.58 -16.41 -5.40
N TYR A 89 -6.56 -15.51 -5.28
CA TYR A 89 -7.29 -14.91 -6.40
C TYR A 89 -7.07 -13.40 -6.39
N THR A 90 -6.45 -12.88 -7.45
CA THR A 90 -6.28 -11.43 -7.65
C THR A 90 -7.31 -10.91 -8.65
N PHE A 91 -7.94 -9.80 -8.29
CA PHE A 91 -8.94 -9.11 -9.09
C PHE A 91 -8.44 -7.71 -9.43
N GLU A 92 -8.62 -7.28 -10.68
CA GLU A 92 -8.16 -5.98 -11.17
C GLU A 92 -9.34 -5.23 -11.81
N SER A 93 -9.48 -3.94 -11.52
CA SER A 93 -10.45 -3.04 -12.16
C SER A 93 -9.95 -1.61 -12.18
N ASP A 94 -9.97 -0.96 -13.34
CA ASP A 94 -9.68 0.47 -13.52
C ASP A 94 -8.36 0.98 -12.86
N GLY A 95 -7.36 0.11 -12.73
CA GLY A 95 -6.04 0.44 -12.14
C GLY A 95 -5.94 0.19 -10.63
N ASP A 96 -6.98 -0.37 -10.03
CA ASP A 96 -7.04 -0.88 -8.67
C ASP A 96 -7.01 -2.42 -8.71
N SER A 97 -6.45 -3.06 -7.68
CA SER A 97 -6.41 -4.51 -7.54
C SER A 97 -6.44 -4.97 -6.09
N PHE A 98 -7.19 -6.04 -5.81
CA PHE A 98 -7.16 -6.71 -4.52
C PHE A 98 -7.01 -8.22 -4.69
N SER A 99 -6.48 -8.89 -3.67
CA SER A 99 -6.21 -10.32 -3.65
C SER A 99 -6.83 -10.97 -2.41
N VAL A 100 -7.45 -12.13 -2.61
CA VAL A 100 -7.97 -12.94 -1.50
C VAL A 100 -7.36 -14.33 -1.55
N THR A 101 -6.94 -14.85 -0.40
CA THR A 101 -6.44 -16.22 -0.27
C THR A 101 -7.48 -17.09 0.40
N ILE A 102 -7.84 -18.20 -0.22
CA ILE A 102 -8.77 -19.18 0.37
C ILE A 102 -7.98 -20.07 1.31
N GLU A 103 -8.20 -19.90 2.61
CA GLU A 103 -7.46 -20.61 3.66
C GLU A 103 -7.92 -22.06 3.83
N SER A 104 -9.21 -22.27 3.70
CA SER A 104 -9.82 -23.57 3.89
C SER A 104 -11.15 -23.70 3.13
N VAL A 105 -11.50 -24.93 2.76
CA VAL A 105 -12.81 -25.26 2.18
C VAL A 105 -13.47 -26.41 2.92
N THR A 106 -14.78 -26.29 3.13
CA THR A 106 -15.62 -27.35 3.71
C THR A 106 -16.39 -28.07 2.61
N GLU A 107 -16.08 -29.35 2.39
CA GLU A 107 -16.74 -30.21 1.42
C GLU A 107 -17.80 -31.11 2.05
N LYS A 108 -18.87 -31.41 1.31
CA LYS A 108 -19.79 -32.51 1.62
C LYS A 108 -19.47 -33.78 0.84
N GLU A 109 -20.19 -34.86 1.16
CA GLU A 109 -20.05 -36.16 0.48
C GLU A 109 -20.19 -36.00 -1.05
N GLY A 110 -19.11 -36.30 -1.77
CA GLY A 110 -19.02 -36.12 -3.22
C GLY A 110 -18.01 -35.05 -3.67
N GLY A 111 -17.36 -34.33 -2.75
CA GLY A 111 -16.34 -33.32 -3.05
C GLY A 111 -16.93 -31.99 -3.50
N GLU A 112 -18.19 -31.72 -3.14
CA GLU A 112 -18.84 -30.43 -3.43
C GLU A 112 -18.53 -29.47 -2.28
N VAL A 113 -17.85 -28.36 -2.58
CA VAL A 113 -17.55 -27.29 -1.61
C VAL A 113 -18.84 -26.58 -1.20
N THR A 114 -18.98 -26.35 0.10
CA THR A 114 -20.20 -25.82 0.74
C THR A 114 -19.96 -24.57 1.57
N CYS A 115 -18.76 -24.45 2.15
CA CYS A 115 -18.26 -23.27 2.85
C CYS A 115 -16.77 -23.08 2.59
N PHE A 116 -16.24 -21.91 2.88
CA PHE A 116 -14.81 -21.59 2.83
C PHE A 116 -14.45 -20.51 3.86
N GLU A 117 -13.19 -20.43 4.22
CA GLU A 117 -12.59 -19.31 4.95
C GLU A 117 -11.59 -18.61 4.02
N PHE A 118 -11.41 -17.31 4.17
CA PHE A 118 -10.46 -16.54 3.39
C PHE A 118 -9.69 -15.56 4.28
N SER A 119 -8.53 -15.14 3.78
CA SER A 119 -7.68 -14.07 4.31
C SER A 119 -7.37 -13.06 3.21
N THR A 120 -7.04 -11.84 3.59
CA THR A 120 -6.75 -10.73 2.67
C THR A 120 -5.94 -9.66 3.40
N ASP A 121 -4.99 -9.04 2.73
CA ASP A 121 -4.36 -7.79 3.21
C ASP A 121 -5.13 -6.54 2.70
N ASP A 122 -6.08 -6.76 1.79
CA ASP A 122 -6.93 -5.74 1.16
C ASP A 122 -8.29 -5.57 1.84
N GLU A 123 -8.95 -4.43 1.63
CA GLU A 123 -10.27 -4.15 2.21
C GLU A 123 -11.40 -4.88 1.46
N ILE A 124 -12.11 -5.77 2.17
CA ILE A 124 -13.28 -6.48 1.66
C ILE A 124 -14.52 -6.09 2.46
N GLU A 125 -15.38 -5.26 1.85
CA GLU A 125 -16.60 -4.80 2.52
C GLU A 125 -17.76 -5.81 2.44
N GLN A 126 -17.81 -6.62 1.38
CA GLN A 126 -18.92 -7.54 1.15
C GLN A 126 -18.49 -8.80 0.38
N VAL A 127 -19.04 -9.96 0.77
CA VAL A 127 -18.89 -11.23 0.05
C VAL A 127 -20.26 -11.84 -0.24
N CYS A 128 -20.49 -12.27 -1.48
CA CYS A 128 -21.71 -12.96 -1.89
C CYS A 128 -21.41 -14.38 -2.38
N VAL A 129 -21.98 -15.37 -1.69
CA VAL A 129 -21.79 -16.79 -1.98
C VAL A 129 -23.04 -17.36 -2.64
N LYS A 130 -22.90 -17.84 -3.89
CA LYS A 130 -24.02 -18.41 -4.65
C LYS A 130 -24.09 -19.92 -4.51
N GLY A 131 -25.20 -20.41 -3.97
CA GLY A 131 -25.53 -21.83 -3.92
C GLY A 131 -26.90 -22.11 -4.52
N GLY A 132 -26.95 -22.85 -5.62
CA GLY A 132 -28.21 -23.10 -6.32
C GLY A 132 -28.87 -21.81 -6.82
N PRO A 133 -30.17 -21.57 -6.58
CA PRO A 133 -30.86 -20.35 -6.98
C PRO A 133 -30.64 -19.17 -6.03
N ASP A 134 -30.12 -19.41 -4.83
CA ASP A 134 -30.06 -18.46 -3.74
C ASP A 134 -28.64 -17.91 -3.55
N ILE A 135 -28.54 -16.77 -2.88
CA ILE A 135 -27.28 -16.07 -2.57
C ILE A 135 -27.26 -15.77 -1.07
N ALA A 136 -26.15 -16.08 -0.41
CA ALA A 136 -25.83 -15.60 0.92
C ALA A 136 -24.94 -14.36 0.79
N THR A 137 -25.25 -13.30 1.52
CA THR A 137 -24.48 -12.06 1.54
C THR A 137 -23.91 -11.87 2.94
N TYR A 138 -22.63 -11.54 2.98
CA TYR A 138 -21.85 -11.28 4.18
C TYR A 138 -21.32 -9.86 4.05
N ASP A 139 -21.67 -9.02 5.02
CA ASP A 139 -21.30 -7.60 5.08
C ASP A 139 -20.42 -7.37 6.32
N ASP A 140 -19.80 -6.19 6.41
CA ASP A 140 -19.02 -5.72 7.57
C ASP A 140 -17.78 -6.59 7.88
N ASP A 141 -16.79 -6.59 6.98
CA ASP A 141 -15.49 -7.28 7.12
C ASP A 141 -15.62 -8.77 7.50
N PRO A 142 -15.98 -9.63 6.52
CA PRO A 142 -16.23 -11.03 6.77
C PRO A 142 -14.96 -11.89 6.93
N GLU A 143 -13.77 -11.29 6.95
CA GLU A 143 -12.50 -12.01 7.08
C GLU A 143 -12.45 -12.87 8.35
N GLY A 144 -11.81 -14.04 8.27
CA GLY A 144 -11.67 -14.95 9.41
C GLY A 144 -12.96 -15.62 9.87
N THR A 145 -14.04 -15.50 9.08
CA THR A 145 -15.30 -16.22 9.29
C THR A 145 -15.55 -17.27 8.21
N GLU A 146 -16.14 -18.41 8.59
CA GLU A 146 -16.54 -19.43 7.62
C GLU A 146 -17.77 -18.96 6.84
N LEU A 147 -17.58 -18.75 5.53
CA LEU A 147 -18.61 -18.29 4.60
C LEU A 147 -19.22 -19.47 3.87
N CYS A 148 -20.53 -19.60 3.96
CA CYS A 148 -21.27 -20.74 3.45
C CYS A 148 -22.25 -20.34 2.34
N ALA A 149 -22.55 -21.28 1.44
CA ALA A 149 -23.71 -21.13 0.56
C ALA A 149 -25.04 -21.02 1.35
N PRO A 150 -26.17 -20.73 0.70
CA PRO A 150 -27.48 -20.91 1.32
C PRO A 150 -27.86 -22.39 1.51
N GLU A 151 -28.72 -22.66 2.49
CA GLU A 151 -29.41 -23.94 2.61
C GLU A 151 -30.55 -24.04 1.59
N ASN A 152 -30.64 -25.17 0.88
CA ASN A 152 -31.77 -25.47 0.03
C ASN A 152 -33.05 -25.72 0.86
N PRO A 153 -34.26 -25.63 0.28
CA PRO A 153 -35.54 -25.88 0.96
C PRO A 153 -35.70 -27.25 1.68
N GLY A 154 -34.74 -28.18 1.48
CA GLY A 154 -34.64 -29.45 2.19
C GLY A 154 -33.73 -29.44 3.43
N GLY A 155 -33.21 -28.28 3.85
CA GLY A 155 -32.26 -28.13 4.97
C GLY A 155 -30.86 -28.69 4.67
N GLN A 156 -30.50 -28.79 3.38
CA GLN A 156 -29.18 -29.23 2.94
C GLN A 156 -28.42 -28.07 2.34
N GLN A 157 -27.21 -27.88 2.82
CA GLN A 157 -26.25 -26.92 2.32
C GLN A 157 -26.03 -27.07 0.81
N ALA A 158 -26.24 -25.98 0.06
CA ALA A 158 -25.99 -25.98 -1.38
C ALA A 158 -24.49 -26.04 -1.68
N ALA A 159 -24.13 -26.60 -2.83
CA ALA A 159 -22.76 -26.48 -3.33
C ALA A 159 -22.53 -25.05 -3.84
N ILE A 160 -21.34 -24.49 -3.54
CA ILE A 160 -20.93 -23.19 -4.04
C ILE A 160 -20.75 -23.28 -5.57
N SER A 161 -21.30 -22.29 -6.28
CA SER A 161 -21.24 -22.20 -7.74
C SER A 161 -20.53 -20.96 -8.24
N ASN A 162 -20.54 -19.88 -7.45
CA ASN A 162 -19.81 -18.65 -7.69
C ASN A 162 -19.61 -17.94 -6.35
N VAL A 163 -18.54 -17.17 -6.25
CA VAL A 163 -18.29 -16.24 -5.16
C VAL A 163 -17.98 -14.87 -5.76
N SER A 164 -18.52 -13.81 -5.16
CA SER A 164 -18.12 -12.44 -5.48
C SER A 164 -17.62 -11.74 -4.22
N PHE A 165 -16.51 -11.03 -4.36
CA PHE A 165 -15.92 -10.16 -3.37
C PHE A 165 -16.09 -8.73 -3.85
N CYS A 166 -16.55 -7.85 -2.97
CA CYS A 166 -16.57 -6.41 -3.19
C CYS A 166 -15.50 -5.81 -2.30
N GLY A 167 -14.42 -5.35 -2.94
CA GLY A 167 -13.28 -4.79 -2.25
C GLY A 167 -12.55 -3.75 -3.09
N THR A 168 -11.50 -3.21 -2.50
CA THR A 168 -10.49 -2.34 -3.12
C THR A 168 -9.13 -2.86 -2.70
N ALA A 169 -8.05 -2.41 -3.36
CA ALA A 169 -6.75 -2.51 -2.71
C ALA A 169 -6.88 -2.00 -1.27
N GLY A 170 -6.28 -2.70 -0.32
CA GLY A 170 -5.96 -2.06 0.96
C GLY A 170 -5.14 -0.81 0.67
N ASP A 171 -5.25 0.21 1.50
CA ASP A 171 -4.26 1.28 1.47
C ASP A 171 -2.90 0.59 1.70
N GLU A 172 -2.08 0.46 0.64
CA GLU A 172 -0.72 -0.07 0.78
C GLU A 172 -0.02 0.85 1.76
N LEU A 173 0.20 0.36 2.98
CA LEU A 173 0.80 1.14 4.06
C LEU A 173 2.15 1.66 3.58
N GLU A 174 2.22 2.96 3.33
CA GLU A 174 3.47 3.60 2.95
C GLU A 174 4.42 3.53 4.15
N CYS A 175 5.54 2.85 3.96
CA CYS A 175 6.60 2.77 4.96
C CYS A 175 7.76 3.67 4.53
N TYR A 176 8.35 4.31 5.53
CA TYR A 176 9.37 5.32 5.37
C TYR A 176 10.64 4.90 6.06
N GLN A 177 11.76 5.33 5.50
CA GLN A 177 13.04 5.42 6.16
C GLN A 177 13.31 6.87 6.55
N ILE A 178 13.65 7.09 7.82
CA ILE A 178 13.98 8.41 8.35
C ILE A 178 15.40 8.41 8.88
N ASP A 179 16.18 9.38 8.42
CA ASP A 179 17.61 9.45 8.59
C ASP A 179 18.05 10.76 9.23
N LEU A 180 18.85 10.68 10.30
CA LEU A 180 19.57 11.80 10.89
C LEU A 180 21.05 11.70 10.53
N VAL A 181 21.50 12.61 9.68
CA VAL A 181 22.83 12.53 9.04
C VAL A 181 23.62 13.84 9.11
N GLU A 182 24.93 13.72 8.95
CA GLU A 182 25.84 14.83 8.72
C GLU A 182 25.90 15.17 7.21
N GLY A 183 25.78 16.45 6.86
CA GLY A 183 25.88 17.01 5.52
C GLY A 183 24.54 17.16 4.78
N GLU A 184 24.61 17.46 3.48
CA GLU A 184 23.46 17.67 2.59
C GLU A 184 22.63 16.39 2.35
N VAL A 185 21.33 16.54 2.12
CA VAL A 185 20.43 15.44 1.76
C VAL A 185 20.86 14.74 0.47
N ILE A 186 20.61 13.43 0.37
CA ILE A 186 20.71 12.67 -0.88
C ILE A 186 19.31 12.58 -1.47
N LYS A 187 19.10 13.04 -2.71
CA LYS A 187 17.77 12.99 -3.34
C LYS A 187 17.60 11.85 -4.33
N GLU A 188 18.72 11.29 -4.80
CA GLU A 188 18.75 10.20 -5.76
C GLU A 188 19.89 9.25 -5.38
N PHE A 189 19.52 8.05 -4.90
CA PHE A 189 20.49 7.01 -4.58
C PHE A 189 21.15 6.46 -5.85
N GLY A 190 22.47 6.25 -5.81
CA GLY A 190 23.26 5.93 -6.99
C GLY A 190 23.39 7.06 -8.02
N GLY A 191 22.86 8.25 -7.73
CA GLY A 191 22.95 9.46 -8.56
C GLY A 191 24.22 10.28 -8.30
N ASP A 192 24.29 11.47 -8.91
CA ASP A 192 25.44 12.39 -8.77
C ASP A 192 25.65 12.89 -7.32
N ASP A 193 24.61 12.83 -6.49
CA ASP A 193 24.61 13.26 -5.09
C ASP A 193 24.96 12.11 -4.12
N ASP A 194 25.12 10.88 -4.63
CA ASP A 194 25.55 9.71 -3.86
C ASP A 194 27.05 9.44 -4.09
N PRO A 195 27.92 9.62 -3.08
CA PRO A 195 29.37 9.48 -3.25
C PRO A 195 29.86 8.06 -3.55
N GLY A 196 28.98 7.06 -3.69
CA GLY A 196 29.19 5.84 -4.48
C GLY A 196 30.52 5.12 -4.27
N GLU A 197 30.56 4.19 -3.31
CA GLU A 197 31.31 2.89 -3.29
C GLU A 197 31.32 2.28 -1.87
N ALA A 198 31.09 3.09 -0.84
CA ALA A 198 30.71 2.64 0.49
C ALA A 198 29.25 3.02 0.66
N GLY A 199 28.34 2.04 0.64
CA GLY A 199 26.90 2.28 0.62
C GLY A 199 26.44 3.34 1.61
N TYR A 200 25.34 4.00 1.26
CA TYR A 200 24.55 4.92 2.07
C TYR A 200 24.75 4.76 3.61
N GLY A 201 24.69 3.52 4.11
CA GLY A 201 24.94 3.15 5.50
C GLY A 201 26.42 3.11 5.91
N ASP A 202 26.94 4.22 6.46
CA ASP A 202 27.59 4.28 7.79
C ASP A 202 28.47 5.52 8.00
N ALA A 203 28.91 6.19 6.93
CA ALA A 203 29.90 7.26 7.05
C ALA A 203 29.30 8.54 7.67
N ARG A 204 28.08 8.91 7.26
CA ARG A 204 27.43 10.19 7.58
C ARG A 204 26.34 10.07 8.65
N ARG A 205 25.99 8.83 9.02
CA ARG A 205 24.80 8.52 9.82
C ARG A 205 25.01 8.69 11.32
N PHE A 206 24.15 9.50 11.93
CA PHE A 206 24.00 9.55 13.38
C PHE A 206 22.98 8.51 13.85
N GLU A 207 21.80 8.49 13.24
CA GLU A 207 20.66 7.63 13.55
C GLU A 207 19.82 7.37 12.29
N ASP A 208 19.14 6.23 12.23
CA ASP A 208 18.17 5.86 11.20
C ASP A 208 17.11 4.92 11.76
N PHE A 209 15.88 5.05 11.28
CA PHE A 209 14.80 4.15 11.63
C PHE A 209 13.79 4.03 10.49
N SER A 210 13.08 2.91 10.46
CA SER A 210 11.92 2.74 9.59
C SER A 210 10.63 2.97 10.38
N VAL A 211 9.56 3.41 9.71
CA VAL A 211 8.22 3.60 10.30
C VAL A 211 7.18 3.55 9.19
N CYS A 212 5.99 3.01 9.44
CA CYS A 212 4.89 3.09 8.47
C CYS A 212 3.93 4.23 8.80
N GLU A 213 3.12 4.66 7.84
CA GLU A 213 2.21 5.81 7.95
C GLU A 213 1.28 5.74 9.19
N ASP A 214 0.86 4.54 9.57
CA ASP A 214 0.04 4.28 10.76
C ASP A 214 0.81 4.43 12.10
N GLY A 215 2.13 4.64 12.01
CA GLY A 215 3.06 4.77 13.11
C GLY A 215 3.61 3.44 13.64
N SER A 216 3.30 2.33 12.98
CA SER A 216 3.84 1.01 13.27
C SER A 216 5.30 0.87 12.83
N ASN A 217 5.88 -0.29 13.11
CA ASN A 217 7.19 -0.69 12.61
C ASN A 217 8.33 0.34 12.87
N ARG A 218 8.40 0.88 14.09
CA ARG A 218 9.45 1.81 14.55
C ARG A 218 10.80 1.12 14.77
N GLN A 219 11.27 0.40 13.78
CA GLN A 219 12.47 -0.43 13.88
C GLN A 219 13.71 0.46 14.02
N ASN A 220 14.58 0.14 14.96
CA ASN A 220 15.85 0.83 15.24
C ASN A 220 15.75 2.24 15.84
N LEU A 221 14.55 2.82 15.98
CA LEU A 221 14.37 4.16 16.56
C LEU A 221 15.01 4.30 17.95
N ASP A 222 16.11 5.05 18.03
CA ASP A 222 16.61 5.61 19.28
C ASP A 222 16.15 7.07 19.44
N PRO A 223 15.17 7.37 20.30
CA PRO A 223 14.62 8.72 20.44
C PRO A 223 15.63 9.72 20.99
N SER A 224 16.77 9.28 21.56
CA SER A 224 17.79 10.19 22.07
C SER A 224 19.16 9.52 22.15
N GLY A 225 20.20 10.22 21.69
CA GLY A 225 21.55 9.70 21.75
C GLY A 225 22.61 10.77 21.64
N THR A 226 23.87 10.32 21.60
CA THR A 226 25.03 11.18 21.39
C THR A 226 26.04 10.44 20.56
N ARG A 227 26.52 11.05 19.48
CA ARG A 227 27.42 10.38 18.53
C ARG A 227 28.32 11.39 17.83
N THR A 228 29.54 10.95 17.54
CA THR A 228 30.54 11.74 16.80
C THR A 228 30.70 11.16 15.40
N ARG A 229 30.63 12.02 14.38
CA ARG A 229 30.90 11.71 12.96
C ARG A 229 31.71 12.83 12.34
N GLU A 230 32.73 12.48 11.56
CA GLU A 230 33.67 13.39 10.87
C GLU A 230 34.19 14.62 11.67
N GLY A 231 34.21 14.52 13.00
CA GLY A 231 34.63 15.59 13.91
C GLY A 231 33.49 16.42 14.51
N CYS A 232 32.24 16.18 14.10
CA CYS A 232 31.00 16.72 14.64
C CYS A 232 30.41 15.76 15.69
N GLU A 233 30.38 16.16 16.96
CA GLU A 233 29.68 15.44 18.02
C GLU A 233 28.34 16.08 18.29
N ILE A 234 27.25 15.36 18.00
CA ILE A 234 25.90 15.84 18.28
C ILE A 234 25.24 15.05 19.41
N LYS A 235 24.29 15.69 20.06
CA LYS A 235 23.28 15.07 20.90
C LYS A 235 21.92 15.27 20.24
N TRP A 236 21.08 14.23 20.21
CA TRP A 236 19.69 14.36 19.78
C TRP A 236 18.72 13.93 20.88
N GLU A 237 17.54 14.53 20.87
CA GLU A 237 16.44 14.24 21.78
C GLU A 237 15.09 14.34 21.05
N ASN A 238 14.13 13.53 21.51
CA ASN A 238 12.76 13.48 20.97
C ASN A 238 12.70 13.16 19.47
N LEU A 239 13.64 12.35 18.95
CA LEU A 239 13.47 11.80 17.61
C LEU A 239 12.24 10.91 17.59
N GLY A 240 11.32 11.17 16.67
CA GLY A 240 10.11 10.39 16.54
C GLY A 240 9.24 10.81 15.37
N PHE A 241 8.20 10.01 15.17
CA PHE A 241 7.21 10.14 14.11
C PHE A 241 5.80 10.28 14.70
N ASP A 242 5.00 11.18 14.14
CA ASP A 242 3.59 11.41 14.46
C ASP A 242 2.72 10.97 13.27
N SER A 243 1.96 9.89 13.45
CA SER A 243 1.08 9.35 12.41
C SER A 243 -0.20 10.17 12.20
N ALA A 244 -0.47 11.18 13.05
CA ALA A 244 -1.64 12.04 12.86
C ALA A 244 -1.48 13.03 11.70
N ASP A 245 -0.23 13.38 11.38
CA ASP A 245 0.12 14.33 10.32
C ASP A 245 1.34 13.90 9.49
N ASN A 246 1.74 12.63 9.60
CA ASN A 246 2.85 12.03 8.84
C ASN A 246 4.18 12.81 8.98
N THR A 247 4.42 13.41 10.15
CA THR A 247 5.62 14.21 10.40
C THR A 247 6.66 13.48 11.25
N ALA A 248 7.93 13.74 10.95
CA ALA A 248 9.04 13.32 11.80
C ALA A 248 9.82 14.53 12.30
N SER A 249 10.24 14.52 13.57
CA SER A 249 10.98 15.65 14.15
C SER A 249 12.04 15.20 15.14
N VAL A 250 13.04 16.06 15.34
CA VAL A 250 14.12 15.83 16.30
C VAL A 250 14.72 17.14 16.80
N TYR A 251 15.06 17.20 18.09
CA TYR A 251 15.90 18.26 18.65
C TYR A 251 17.37 17.84 18.61
N VAL A 252 18.23 18.67 18.03
CA VAL A 252 19.66 18.40 17.88
C VAL A 252 20.48 19.52 18.52
N GLU A 253 21.53 19.17 19.25
CA GLU A 253 22.54 20.07 19.81
C GLU A 253 23.92 19.64 19.33
N LEU A 254 24.71 20.58 18.78
CA LEU A 254 26.11 20.32 18.44
C LEU A 254 26.98 20.53 19.69
N LEU A 255 27.54 19.44 20.23
CA LEU A 255 28.35 19.46 21.44
C LEU A 255 29.79 19.92 21.17
N SER A 256 30.38 19.46 20.07
CA SER A 256 31.75 19.82 19.68
C SER A 256 31.96 19.66 18.17
N SER A 257 32.90 20.43 17.63
CA SER A 257 33.31 20.31 16.22
C SER A 257 34.81 20.55 16.02
N ASP A 258 35.47 19.62 15.33
CA ASP A 258 36.88 19.73 14.95
C ASP A 258 37.12 20.71 13.78
N ASN A 259 36.12 20.94 12.93
CA ASN A 259 36.27 21.62 11.64
C ASN A 259 35.42 22.91 11.48
N GLY A 260 34.75 23.36 12.54
CA GLY A 260 33.90 24.56 12.52
C GLY A 260 32.41 24.23 12.55
N SER A 261 31.58 24.86 11.71
CA SER A 261 30.16 24.54 11.68
C SER A 261 29.89 23.15 11.11
N CYS A 262 28.93 22.41 11.67
CA CYS A 262 28.47 21.12 11.16
C CYS A 262 27.13 21.28 10.45
N THR A 263 26.95 20.63 9.31
CA THR A 263 25.65 20.58 8.62
C THR A 263 24.95 19.31 9.06
N ILE A 264 23.73 19.42 9.58
CA ILE A 264 22.92 18.29 10.05
C ILE A 264 21.62 18.28 9.28
N THR A 265 21.19 17.11 8.83
CA THR A 265 19.97 16.91 8.06
C THR A 265 19.12 15.81 8.65
N LEU A 266 17.82 16.06 8.77
CA LEU A 266 16.80 15.04 8.92
C LEU A 266 16.17 14.81 7.54
N ALA A 267 16.13 13.59 7.04
CA ALA A 267 15.58 13.26 5.73
C ALA A 267 14.63 12.07 5.81
N GLY A 268 13.62 12.06 4.95
CA GLY A 268 12.63 10.98 4.82
C GLY A 268 12.58 10.44 3.40
N TYR A 269 12.48 9.12 3.29
CA TYR A 269 12.39 8.39 2.03
C TYR A 269 11.27 7.37 2.12
N LEU A 270 10.49 7.22 1.05
CA LEU A 270 9.57 6.10 0.90
C LEU A 270 10.37 4.82 0.63
N LEU A 271 10.04 3.77 1.35
CA LEU A 271 10.53 2.42 1.08
C LEU A 271 9.80 1.84 -0.15
N PRO A 272 10.44 0.95 -0.92
CA PRO A 272 9.78 0.30 -2.05
C PRO A 272 8.52 -0.45 -1.64
N ASP A 273 7.58 -0.61 -2.57
CA ASP A 273 6.30 -1.30 -2.33
C ASP A 273 6.50 -2.66 -1.64
N GLY A 274 5.79 -2.87 -0.53
CA GLY A 274 5.86 -4.09 0.28
C GLY A 274 7.07 -4.20 1.21
N GLU A 275 8.00 -3.25 1.19
CA GLU A 275 9.14 -3.22 2.10
C GLU A 275 8.84 -2.41 3.36
N THR A 276 9.15 -3.00 4.51
CA THR A 276 8.96 -2.36 5.81
C THR A 276 10.30 -1.94 6.43
N GLU A 277 11.43 -2.39 5.90
CA GLU A 277 12.75 -2.13 6.47
C GLU A 277 13.71 -1.64 5.40
N TYR A 278 14.76 -0.93 5.83
CA TYR A 278 15.85 -0.56 4.93
C TYR A 278 16.53 -1.81 4.34
N ASP A 279 16.54 -1.90 3.01
CA ASP A 279 17.34 -2.87 2.26
C ASP A 279 18.35 -2.15 1.35
N PRO A 280 19.67 -2.34 1.57
CA PRO A 280 20.69 -1.77 0.69
C PRO A 280 20.60 -2.26 -0.77
N ASP A 281 19.98 -3.41 -1.03
CA ASP A 281 19.85 -3.96 -2.38
C ASP A 281 18.75 -3.25 -3.20
N THR A 282 17.84 -2.52 -2.54
CA THR A 282 16.72 -1.78 -3.16
C THR A 282 16.82 -0.26 -2.98
N LEU A 283 17.97 0.24 -2.54
CA LEU A 283 18.23 1.66 -2.33
C LEU A 283 17.82 2.57 -3.50
N THR A 284 18.07 2.15 -4.74
CA THR A 284 17.73 2.96 -5.93
C THR A 284 16.23 3.05 -6.20
N ASP A 285 15.44 2.21 -5.55
CA ASP A 285 13.99 2.15 -5.69
C ASP A 285 13.29 2.99 -4.60
N GLN A 286 14.03 3.48 -3.60
CA GLN A 286 13.50 4.42 -2.61
C GLN A 286 13.22 5.80 -3.23
N GLU A 287 12.08 6.38 -2.86
CA GLU A 287 11.68 7.71 -3.30
C GLU A 287 11.95 8.76 -2.22
N TYR A 288 12.69 9.81 -2.54
CA TYR A 288 12.87 10.94 -1.64
C TYR A 288 11.53 11.66 -1.40
N ARG A 289 11.21 11.93 -0.12
CA ARG A 289 10.00 12.68 0.29
C ARG A 289 10.36 14.10 0.71
N ASP A 290 11.01 14.24 1.87
CA ASP A 290 11.30 15.55 2.45
C ASP A 290 12.61 15.57 3.26
N HIS A 291 13.13 16.78 3.54
CA HIS A 291 14.26 17.00 4.42
C HIS A 291 14.25 18.39 5.08
N ASP A 292 14.86 18.47 6.25
CA ASP A 292 15.21 19.73 6.92
C ASP A 292 16.69 19.72 7.30
N THR A 293 17.39 20.80 6.94
CA THR A 293 18.86 20.91 7.05
C THR A 293 19.23 22.19 7.79
N ALA A 294 20.14 22.07 8.76
CA ALA A 294 20.69 23.20 9.50
C ALA A 294 22.21 23.14 9.61
N GLY A 295 22.85 24.29 9.48
CA GLY A 295 24.24 24.49 9.88
C GLY A 295 24.30 24.94 11.35
N LEU A 296 25.07 24.24 12.18
CA LEU A 296 25.23 24.51 13.61
C LEU A 296 26.68 24.84 13.96
N GLU A 297 26.88 25.84 14.81
CA GLU A 297 28.14 26.09 15.53
C GLU A 297 28.16 25.35 16.89
N GLU A 298 29.36 25.20 17.47
CA GLU A 298 29.52 24.52 18.76
C GLU A 298 28.67 25.16 19.86
N GLY A 299 27.83 24.35 20.51
CA GLY A 299 26.88 24.75 21.54
C GLY A 299 25.54 25.28 21.02
N GLU A 300 25.33 25.33 19.70
CA GLU A 300 24.03 25.65 19.11
C GLU A 300 23.12 24.42 19.05
N SER A 301 21.82 24.69 19.02
CA SER A 301 20.79 23.67 18.87
C SER A 301 19.65 24.11 17.97
N VAL A 302 18.95 23.14 17.40
CA VAL A 302 17.85 23.32 16.45
C VAL A 302 16.84 22.19 16.60
N THR A 303 15.60 22.44 16.17
CA THR A 303 14.62 21.37 15.92
C THR A 303 14.45 21.24 14.42
N LEU A 304 14.70 20.04 13.91
CA LEU A 304 14.46 19.67 12.51
C LEU A 304 13.11 18.97 12.43
N SER A 305 12.34 19.23 11.36
CA SER A 305 11.04 18.61 11.12
C SER A 305 10.81 18.39 9.63
N ILE A 306 10.27 17.24 9.26
CA ILE A 306 9.92 16.87 7.88
C ILE A 306 8.46 16.42 7.79
N ASP A 307 7.85 16.59 6.63
CA ASP A 307 6.48 16.17 6.28
C ASP A 307 6.57 15.13 5.15
N LEU A 308 5.99 13.94 5.36
CA LEU A 308 6.14 12.82 4.43
C LEU A 308 4.96 12.68 3.44
N ASP A 309 3.95 13.56 3.52
CA ASP A 309 2.78 13.54 2.62
C ASP A 309 3.06 14.13 1.21
N ASP A 310 4.24 14.72 0.99
CA ASP A 310 4.63 15.42 -0.26
C ASP A 310 5.10 14.51 -1.41
#